data_AF-A0A5P9PZ69-F1
#
_entry.id   AF-A0A5P9PZ69-F1
#
_cell.length_a   1.000
_cell.length_b   1.000
_cell.length_c   1.000
_cell.angle_alpha   90.00
_cell.angle_beta   90.00
_cell.angle_gamma   90.00
#
_symmetry.space_group_name_H-M   'P 1'
#
loop_
_entity.id
_entity.type
_entity.pdbx_description
1 polymer ?
#
loop_
_entity_poly.entity_id
_entity_poly.type
_entity_poly.pdbx_seq_one_letter_code
_entity_poly.pdbx_strand_id
1 'polypeptide(L)'
;MGRKIANGIVLLVGLGIIYVGVRFLLAPVDAAAGYGVAAPGDEGAYFTVKGIRDIASGLVALTLLALGQRRALGWVMLAMTIIPLADGFIVLSHDGPAAAAFGRHFSTATVMLVGVALLLSARAPESARAPEVATPQPA
;
A
#
# COMPACT_ATOMS: atom_id res chain seq x y z
N MET A 1 -14.92 -1.33 15.09
CA MET A 1 -14.33 -0.08 14.54
C MET A 1 -13.15 -0.34 13.60
N GLY A 2 -12.09 -1.04 14.05
CA GLY A 2 -10.83 -1.22 13.28
C GLY A 2 -10.98 -1.77 11.85
N ARG A 3 -11.99 -2.60 11.60
CA ARG A 3 -12.26 -3.17 10.27
C ARG A 3 -12.74 -2.14 9.23
N LYS A 4 -13.56 -1.17 9.66
CA LYS A 4 -14.00 -0.08 8.78
C LYS A 4 -12.84 0.86 8.48
N ILE A 5 -12.01 1.15 9.49
CA ILE A 5 -10.80 1.97 9.36
C ILE A 5 -9.81 1.32 8.39
N ALA A 6 -9.49 0.04 8.57
CA ALA A 6 -8.59 -0.70 7.68
C ALA A 6 -9.06 -0.69 6.22
N ASN A 7 -10.36 -0.96 5.99
CA ASN A 7 -10.94 -0.90 4.65
C ASN A 7 -10.84 0.51 4.05
N GLY A 8 -11.09 1.56 4.85
CA GLY A 8 -10.98 2.95 4.42
C GLY A 8 -9.54 3.34 4.06
N ILE A 9 -8.55 2.90 4.86
CA ILE A 9 -7.13 3.09 4.56
C ILE A 9 -6.77 2.44 3.23
N VAL A 10 -7.13 1.17 3.02
CA VAL A 10 -6.82 0.46 1.76
C VAL A 10 -7.49 1.15 0.57
N LEU A 11 -8.74 1.58 0.72
CA LEU A 11 -9.44 2.28 -0.35
C LEU A 11 -8.73 3.59 -0.72
N LEU A 12 -8.37 4.40 0.29
CA LEU A 12 -7.69 5.67 0.10
C LEU A 12 -6.31 5.49 -0.52
N VAL A 13 -5.50 4.55 -0.01
CA VAL A 13 -4.17 4.25 -0.55
C VAL A 13 -4.26 3.70 -1.97
N GLY A 14 -5.17 2.74 -2.22
CA GLY A 14 -5.34 2.11 -3.53
C GLY A 14 -5.80 3.09 -4.61
N LEU A 15 -6.78 3.94 -4.29
CA LEU A 15 -7.22 5.00 -5.22
C LEU A 15 -6.15 6.10 -5.38
N GLY A 16 -5.46 6.46 -4.29
CA GLY A 16 -4.40 7.45 -4.31
C GLY A 16 -3.23 7.04 -5.23
N ILE A 17 -2.78 5.79 -5.14
CA ILE A 17 -1.67 5.31 -5.99
C ILE A 17 -2.10 5.16 -7.46
N ILE A 18 -3.36 4.78 -7.73
CA ILE A 18 -3.91 4.81 -9.09
C ILE A 18 -3.90 6.23 -9.65
N TYR A 19 -4.33 7.22 -8.85
CA TYR A 19 -4.30 8.62 -9.25
C TYR A 19 -2.87 9.10 -9.57
N VAL A 20 -1.89 8.75 -8.73
CA VAL A 20 -0.47 9.03 -9.01
C VAL A 20 -0.02 8.38 -10.31
N GLY A 21 -0.37 7.11 -10.52
CA GLY A 21 0.00 6.40 -11.74
C GLY A 21 -0.59 7.02 -13.00
N VAL A 22 -1.86 7.43 -12.96
CA VAL A 22 -2.52 8.18 -14.06
C VAL A 22 -1.81 9.52 -14.31
N ARG A 23 -1.41 10.24 -13.26
CA ARG A 23 -0.64 11.49 -13.40
C ARG A 23 0.70 11.26 -14.10
N PHE A 24 1.40 10.15 -13.86
CA PHE A 24 2.62 9.80 -14.58
C PHE A 24 2.38 9.52 -16.08
N LEU A 25 1.17 9.15 -16.48
CA LEU A 25 0.81 8.96 -17.90
C LEU A 25 0.41 10.27 -18.59
N LEU A 26 -0.33 11.14 -17.88
CA LEU A 26 -0.94 12.33 -18.48
C LEU A 26 -0.14 13.62 -18.27
N ALA A 27 0.62 13.71 -17.18
CA ALA A 27 1.40 14.88 -16.78
C ALA A 27 2.72 14.44 -16.10
N PRO A 28 3.59 13.71 -16.81
CA PRO A 28 4.77 13.06 -16.23
C PRO A 28 5.74 14.02 -15.53
N VAL A 29 5.98 15.21 -16.09
CA VAL A 29 6.92 16.20 -15.52
C VAL A 29 6.40 16.71 -14.18
N ASP A 30 5.12 17.09 -14.10
CA ASP A 30 4.50 17.52 -12.85
C ASP A 30 4.44 16.36 -11.84
N ALA A 31 4.20 15.14 -12.31
CA ALA A 31 4.16 13.95 -11.46
C ALA A 31 5.55 13.66 -10.86
N ALA A 32 6.63 13.80 -11.63
CA ALA A 32 8.00 13.64 -11.15
C ALA A 32 8.39 14.74 -10.14
N ALA A 33 8.06 16.00 -10.43
CA ALA A 33 8.24 17.10 -9.48
C ALA A 33 7.45 16.86 -8.17
N GLY A 34 6.21 16.38 -8.30
CA GLY A 34 5.38 15.95 -7.18
C GLY A 34 5.91 14.71 -6.45
N TYR A 35 6.61 13.81 -7.13
CA TYR A 35 7.30 12.68 -6.51
C TYR A 35 8.50 13.16 -5.68
N GLY A 36 9.18 14.22 -6.11
CA GLY A 36 10.29 14.86 -5.40
C GLY A 36 11.66 14.60 -6.02
N VAL A 37 11.72 14.06 -7.24
CA VAL A 37 12.95 13.88 -8.01
C VAL A 37 12.80 14.62 -9.33
N ALA A 38 13.79 15.44 -9.67
CA ALA A 38 13.80 16.16 -10.95
C ALA A 38 13.96 15.16 -12.11
N ALA A 39 13.27 15.44 -13.22
CA ALA A 39 13.27 14.63 -14.42
C ALA A 39 13.93 15.38 -15.60
N PRO A 40 15.27 15.45 -15.67
CA PRO A 40 15.95 16.16 -16.74
C PRO A 40 16.03 15.27 -18.01
N GLY A 41 14.99 15.24 -18.84
CA GLY A 41 15.08 14.66 -20.19
C GLY A 41 13.87 13.87 -20.68
N ASP A 42 14.08 13.08 -21.74
CA ASP A 42 13.08 12.21 -22.37
C ASP A 42 12.97 10.86 -21.65
N GLU A 43 12.43 10.89 -20.43
CA GLU A 43 12.18 9.71 -19.61
C GLU A 43 10.76 9.15 -19.82
N GLY A 44 10.07 9.53 -20.91
CA GLY A 44 8.65 9.23 -21.12
C GLY A 44 8.28 7.75 -20.99
N ALA A 45 9.15 6.86 -21.49
CA ALA A 45 8.96 5.41 -21.34
C ALA A 45 9.07 4.95 -19.88
N TYR A 46 10.03 5.47 -19.11
CA TYR A 46 10.19 5.11 -17.69
C TYR A 46 9.05 5.65 -16.83
N PHE A 47 8.55 6.87 -17.12
CA PHE A 47 7.34 7.39 -16.47
C PHE A 47 6.11 6.57 -16.80
N THR A 48 5.97 6.10 -18.04
CA THR A 48 4.88 5.19 -18.42
C THR A 48 4.96 3.88 -17.65
N VAL A 49 6.16 3.27 -17.54
CA VAL A 49 6.38 2.06 -16.75
C VAL A 49 6.02 2.27 -15.27
N LYS A 50 6.45 3.39 -14.67
CA LYS A 50 6.07 3.74 -13.30
C LYS A 50 4.56 3.90 -13.18
N GLY A 51 3.95 4.67 -14.07
CA GLY A 51 2.51 4.95 -14.05
C GLY A 51 1.66 3.68 -14.06
N ILE A 52 1.98 2.74 -14.96
CA ILE A 52 1.26 1.46 -15.03
C ILE A 52 1.50 0.58 -13.81
N ARG A 53 2.71 0.57 -13.24
CA ARG A 53 3.00 -0.18 -12.01
C ARG A 53 2.23 0.37 -10.81
N ASP A 54 2.11 1.68 -10.70
CA ASP A 54 1.36 2.36 -9.64
C ASP A 54 -0.14 2.03 -9.77
N ILE A 55 -0.70 2.11 -10.99
CA ILE A 55 -2.09 1.69 -11.27
C ILE A 55 -2.31 0.22 -10.92
N ALA A 56 -1.45 -0.68 -11.39
CA ALA A 56 -1.57 -2.10 -11.14
C ALA A 56 -1.49 -2.43 -9.64
N SER A 57 -0.61 -1.75 -8.89
CA SER A 57 -0.47 -1.94 -7.44
C SER A 57 -1.76 -1.55 -6.70
N GLY A 58 -2.35 -0.41 -7.05
CA GLY A 58 -3.65 -0.02 -6.48
C GLY A 58 -4.77 -1.00 -6.84
N LEU A 59 -4.82 -1.47 -8.08
CA LEU A 59 -5.81 -2.45 -8.52
C LEU A 59 -5.68 -3.79 -7.77
N VAL A 60 -4.46 -4.27 -7.51
CA VAL A 60 -4.23 -5.49 -6.71
C VAL A 60 -4.81 -5.32 -5.30
N ALA A 61 -4.52 -4.20 -4.63
CA ALA A 61 -5.04 -3.93 -3.29
C ALA A 61 -6.58 -3.82 -3.27
N LEU A 62 -7.16 -3.08 -4.21
CA LEU A 62 -8.61 -2.90 -4.32
C LEU A 62 -9.33 -4.19 -4.71
N THR A 63 -8.73 -5.04 -5.53
CA THR A 63 -9.28 -6.35 -5.91
C THR A 63 -9.38 -7.25 -4.68
N LEU A 64 -8.30 -7.36 -3.90
CA LEU A 64 -8.32 -8.17 -2.67
C LEU A 64 -9.30 -7.62 -1.62
N LEU A 65 -9.46 -6.30 -1.55
CA LEU A 65 -10.47 -5.65 -0.71
C LEU A 65 -11.89 -6.01 -1.17
N ALA A 66 -12.17 -5.91 -2.48
CA ALA A 66 -13.47 -6.22 -3.08
C ALA A 66 -13.84 -7.70 -2.93
N LEU A 67 -12.86 -8.60 -3.07
CA LEU A 67 -13.02 -10.04 -2.86
C LEU A 67 -13.07 -10.45 -1.37
N GLY A 68 -12.92 -9.50 -0.44
CA GLY A 68 -12.97 -9.76 1.00
C GLY A 68 -11.78 -10.55 1.55
N GLN A 69 -10.69 -10.68 0.78
CA GLN A 69 -9.50 -11.50 1.09
C GLN A 69 -8.58 -10.83 2.11
N ARG A 70 -9.08 -10.58 3.33
CA ARG A 70 -8.43 -9.70 4.31
C ARG A 70 -7.01 -10.09 4.72
N ARG A 71 -6.76 -11.38 4.97
CA ARG A 71 -5.43 -11.84 5.40
C ARG A 71 -4.41 -11.71 4.27
N ALA A 72 -4.79 -12.11 3.05
CA ALA A 72 -3.97 -11.92 1.87
C ALA A 72 -3.72 -10.43 1.61
N LEU A 73 -4.77 -9.59 1.68
CA LEU A 73 -4.66 -8.14 1.56
C LEU A 73 -3.69 -7.55 2.58
N GLY A 74 -3.72 -7.97 3.85
CA GLY A 74 -2.79 -7.51 4.87
C GLY A 74 -1.32 -7.80 4.52
N TRP A 75 -1.03 -9.01 4.05
CA TRP A 75 0.33 -9.38 3.62
C TRP A 75 0.76 -8.65 2.34
N VAL A 76 -0.14 -8.49 1.37
CA VAL A 76 0.13 -7.74 0.14
C VAL A 76 0.39 -6.27 0.45
N MET A 77 -0.42 -5.65 1.31
CA MET A 77 -0.21 -4.26 1.76
C MET A 77 1.13 -4.10 2.48
N LEU A 78 1.53 -5.08 3.31
CA LEU A 78 2.82 -5.07 3.97
C LEU A 78 3.97 -5.11 2.96
N ALA A 79 3.91 -6.02 1.98
CA ALA A 79 4.90 -6.09 0.91
C ALA A 79 4.94 -4.79 0.07
N MET A 80 3.78 -4.24 -0.29
CA MET A 80 3.68 -2.99 -1.04
C MET A 80 4.16 -1.77 -0.26
N THR A 81 4.21 -1.83 1.08
CA THR A 81 4.74 -0.72 1.91
C THR A 81 6.23 -0.48 1.65
N ILE A 82 6.95 -1.46 1.09
CA ILE A 82 8.33 -1.28 0.62
C ILE A 82 8.42 -0.14 -0.40
N ILE A 83 7.40 0.05 -1.24
CA ILE A 83 7.39 1.08 -2.30
C ILE A 83 7.52 2.48 -1.69
N PRO A 84 6.59 3.00 -0.87
CA PRO A 84 6.72 4.35 -0.31
C PRO A 84 7.89 4.48 0.67
N LEU A 85 8.37 3.39 1.29
CA LEU A 85 9.63 3.45 2.05
C LEU A 85 10.83 3.73 1.14
N ALA A 86 10.96 2.94 0.07
CA ALA A 86 12.01 3.10 -0.92
C ALA A 86 11.91 4.47 -1.62
N ASP A 87 10.71 4.90 -1.99
CA ASP A 87 10.48 6.20 -2.63
C ASP A 87 10.95 7.37 -1.75
N GLY A 88 10.67 7.31 -0.45
CA GLY A 88 11.16 8.30 0.52
C GLY A 88 12.68 8.36 0.58
N PHE A 89 13.35 7.20 0.62
CA PHE A 89 14.81 7.14 0.57
C PHE A 89 15.37 7.61 -0.77
N ILE A 90 14.78 7.22 -1.90
CA ILE A 90 15.19 7.65 -3.23
C ILE A 90 15.18 9.18 -3.32
N VAL A 91 14.11 9.82 -2.84
CA VAL A 91 14.00 11.28 -2.81
C VAL A 91 15.14 11.90 -1.99
N LEU A 92 15.38 11.40 -0.77
CA LEU A 92 16.47 11.92 0.07
C LEU A 92 17.86 11.67 -0.53
N SER A 93 18.08 10.53 -1.20
CA SER A 93 19.36 10.16 -1.81
C SER A 93 19.67 10.92 -3.10
N HIS A 94 18.68 11.58 -3.71
CA HIS A 94 18.84 12.39 -4.92
C HIS A 94 18.60 13.88 -4.65
N ASP A 95 18.92 14.33 -3.43
CA ASP A 95 18.81 15.74 -3.00
C ASP A 95 17.39 16.35 -3.17
N GLY A 96 16.38 15.48 -3.19
CA GLY A 96 14.98 15.87 -3.27
C GLY A 96 14.47 16.50 -1.96
N PRO A 97 13.34 17.21 -1.99
CA PRO A 97 12.85 17.92 -0.82
C PRO A 97 12.51 16.98 0.34
N ALA A 98 13.05 17.23 1.53
CA ALA A 98 12.70 16.45 2.73
C ALA A 98 11.18 16.46 3.01
N ALA A 99 10.51 17.58 2.72
CA ALA A 99 9.05 17.69 2.83
C ALA A 99 8.32 16.66 1.93
N ALA A 100 8.87 16.31 0.77
CA ALA A 100 8.34 15.27 -0.10
C ALA A 100 8.53 13.88 0.53
N ALA A 101 9.77 13.57 0.95
CA ALA A 101 10.11 12.28 1.54
C ALA A 101 9.28 11.99 2.81
N PHE A 102 9.28 12.91 3.78
CA PHE A 102 8.56 12.70 5.04
C PHE A 102 7.06 12.94 4.92
N GLY A 103 6.66 13.99 4.19
CA GLY A 103 5.26 14.41 4.11
C GLY A 103 4.40 13.55 3.19
N ARG A 104 4.97 12.97 2.12
CA ARG A 104 4.23 12.12 1.16
C ARG A 104 4.58 10.65 1.30
N HIS A 105 5.87 10.31 1.25
CA HIS A 105 6.29 8.91 1.14
C HIS A 105 6.27 8.18 2.48
N PHE A 106 7.04 8.63 3.47
CA PHE A 106 7.07 7.97 4.78
C PHE A 106 5.75 8.10 5.55
N SER A 107 4.98 9.17 5.33
CA SER A 107 3.62 9.28 5.88
C SER A 107 2.68 8.23 5.27
N THR A 108 2.72 8.03 3.95
CA THR A 108 1.97 6.97 3.27
C THR A 108 2.38 5.59 3.78
N ALA A 109 3.68 5.33 3.90
CA ALA A 109 4.19 4.09 4.48
C ALA A 109 3.66 3.86 5.90
N THR A 110 3.66 4.89 6.74
CA THR A 110 3.13 4.84 8.12
C THR A 110 1.64 4.50 8.13
N VAL A 111 0.84 5.17 7.30
CA VAL A 111 -0.60 4.90 7.15
C VAL A 111 -0.85 3.46 6.66
N MET A 112 -0.05 2.98 5.71
CA MET A 112 -0.11 1.59 5.24
C MET A 112 0.22 0.60 6.36
N LEU A 113 1.26 0.83 7.16
CA LEU A 113 1.62 -0.03 8.30
C LEU A 113 0.51 -0.07 9.36
N VAL A 114 -0.15 1.06 9.64
CA VAL A 114 -1.33 1.08 10.51
C VAL A 114 -2.46 0.21 9.91
N GLY A 115 -2.72 0.35 8.61
CA GLY A 115 -3.67 -0.50 7.89
C GLY A 115 -3.33 -1.98 7.97
N VAL A 116 -2.06 -2.35 7.76
CA VAL A 116 -1.54 -3.71 7.87
C VAL A 116 -1.76 -4.27 9.27
N ALA A 117 -1.38 -3.52 10.31
CA ALA A 117 -1.57 -3.93 11.69
C ALA A 117 -3.04 -4.23 11.98
N LEU A 118 -3.96 -3.37 11.51
CA LEU A 118 -5.40 -3.58 11.67
C LEU A 118 -5.94 -4.79 10.88
N LEU A 119 -5.42 -5.03 9.66
CA LEU A 119 -5.81 -6.17 8.82
C LEU A 119 -5.35 -7.50 9.40
N LEU A 120 -4.13 -7.55 9.94
CA LEU A 120 -3.51 -8.79 10.44
C LEU A 120 -3.81 -9.09 11.92
N SER A 121 -4.24 -8.09 12.70
CA SER A 121 -4.63 -8.28 14.11
C SER A 121 -6.04 -8.86 14.28
N ALA A 122 -6.85 -8.94 13.22
CA ALA A 122 -8.16 -9.56 13.27
C ALA A 122 -8.03 -11.09 13.41
N ARG A 123 -8.29 -11.63 14.60
CA ARG A 123 -8.30 -13.09 14.86
C ARG A 123 -9.26 -13.81 13.90
N ALA A 124 -8.87 -15.02 13.48
CA ALA A 124 -9.77 -15.94 12.79
C ALA A 124 -11.01 -16.21 13.65
N PRO A 125 -12.20 -16.42 13.04
CA PRO A 125 -13.38 -16.82 13.79
C PRO A 125 -13.09 -18.11 14.56
N GLU A 126 -13.60 -18.17 15.79
CA GLU A 126 -13.44 -19.28 16.74
C GLU A 126 -13.86 -20.63 16.16
N SER A 127 -14.70 -20.63 15.12
CA SER A 127 -15.11 -21.79 14.34
C SER A 127 -13.97 -22.54 13.61
N ALA A 128 -12.77 -21.94 13.52
CA ALA A 128 -11.59 -22.60 12.96
C ALA A 128 -10.74 -23.34 14.02
N ARG A 129 -11.08 -23.22 15.32
CA ARG A 129 -10.55 -24.15 16.32
C ARG A 129 -11.33 -25.45 16.17
N ALA A 130 -10.63 -26.52 15.78
CA ALA A 130 -11.19 -27.86 15.87
C ALA A 130 -11.75 -28.06 17.29
N PRO A 131 -12.92 -28.71 17.45
CA PRO A 131 -13.44 -28.99 18.78
C PRO A 131 -12.36 -29.70 19.58
N GLU A 132 -12.07 -29.16 20.76
CA GLU A 132 -11.23 -29.81 21.75
C GLU A 132 -11.79 -31.22 21.94
N VAL A 133 -11.03 -32.23 21.52
CA VAL A 133 -11.43 -33.63 21.67
C VAL A 133 -11.56 -33.86 23.16
N ALA A 134 -12.80 -33.92 23.66
CA ALA A 134 -13.08 -34.16 25.06
C ALA A 134 -12.46 -35.51 25.42
N THR A 135 -11.36 -35.46 26.18
CA THR A 135 -10.74 -36.64 26.76
C THR A 135 -11.76 -37.26 27.72
N PRO A 136 -12.15 -38.54 27.57
CA PRO A 136 -13.07 -39.17 28.51
C PRO A 136 -12.45 -39.15 29.92
N GLN A 137 -13.20 -38.69 30.91
CA GLN A 137 -12.81 -38.86 32.31
C GLN A 137 -12.82 -40.36 32.65
N PRO A 138 -11.76 -40.89 33.27
CA PRO A 138 -11.76 -42.27 33.74
C PRO A 138 -12.79 -42.45 34.86
N ALA A 139 -13.55 -43.55 34.77
CA ALA A 139 -14.52 -43.99 35.76
C ALA A 139 -13.87 -44.48 37.05
#